data_AF-A0A3D4WSQ3-F1
#
_entry.id   AF-A0A3D4WSQ3-F1
#
_cell.length_a   1.000
_cell.length_b   1.000
_cell.length_c   1.000
_cell.angle_alpha   90.00
_cell.angle_beta   90.00
_cell.angle_gamma   90.00
#
_symmetry.space_group_name_H-M   'P 1'
#
loop_
_entity.id
_entity.type
_entity.pdbx_description
1 polymer ?
#
loop_
_entity_poly.entity_id
_entity_poly.type
_entity_poly.pdbx_seq_one_letter_code
_entity_poly.pdbx_strand_id
1 'polypeptide(L)'
;MVRYARLDGLAVGELLGEIEAEDGASMLGIPVSSFLDAYVKLPAEDRSRLVELGTSPDRATVILPLIEADALEIAELLGNHDQQTAQCITSARKLLAQVATYEGRRFERSMDEDLILDLIEP
;
A
#
# COMPACT_ATOMS: atom_id res chain seq x y z
N MET A 1 11.62 11.81 8.78
CA MET A 1 12.52 11.16 7.79
C MET A 1 11.72 10.03 7.16
N VAL A 2 11.17 10.30 5.98
CA VAL A 2 10.17 9.47 5.30
C VAL A 2 10.87 8.24 4.71
N ARG A 3 10.60 7.04 5.27
CA ARG A 3 11.25 5.75 4.93
C ARG A 3 10.74 5.09 3.64
N TYR A 4 10.32 5.87 2.64
CA TYR A 4 9.60 5.35 1.47
C TYR A 4 10.39 5.44 0.16
N ALA A 5 11.64 5.89 0.21
CA ALA A 5 12.48 5.96 -0.98
C ALA A 5 12.90 4.55 -1.42
N ARG A 6 12.00 3.87 -2.14
CA ARG A 6 12.23 2.60 -2.84
C ARG A 6 12.69 1.49 -1.90
N LEU A 7 11.74 0.70 -1.38
CA LEU A 7 12.00 -0.65 -0.90
C LEU A 7 12.85 -1.39 -1.96
N ASP A 8 14.16 -1.37 -1.76
CA ASP A 8 15.26 -1.91 -2.58
C ASP A 8 15.17 -1.72 -4.12
N GLY A 9 14.58 -0.64 -4.60
CA GLY A 9 14.45 -0.39 -6.05
C GLY A 9 13.35 -1.21 -6.72
N LEU A 10 12.42 -1.80 -5.95
CA LEU A 10 11.28 -2.54 -6.44
C LEU A 10 9.99 -1.71 -6.34
N ALA A 11 9.29 -1.54 -7.46
CA ALA A 11 8.00 -0.84 -7.50
C ALA A 11 6.87 -1.81 -7.15
N VAL A 12 6.27 -1.64 -5.96
CA VAL A 12 5.19 -2.51 -5.46
C VAL A 12 3.81 -1.85 -5.64
N GLY A 13 3.75 -0.72 -6.35
CA GLY A 13 2.54 0.09 -6.47
C GLY A 13 2.30 0.92 -5.21
N GLU A 14 1.07 0.87 -4.71
CA GLU A 14 0.62 1.67 -3.56
C GLU A 14 1.04 1.05 -2.23
N LEU A 15 1.55 1.88 -1.34
CA LEU A 15 1.98 1.48 0.00
C LEU A 15 1.22 2.30 1.04
N LEU A 16 0.93 1.67 2.17
CA LEU A 16 0.53 2.38 3.37
C LEU A 16 1.74 2.46 4.29
N GLY A 17 1.80 3.44 5.15
CA GLY A 17 2.63 3.23 6.33
C GLY A 17 2.33 4.17 7.45
N GLU A 18 3.27 4.20 8.38
CA GLU A 18 3.01 4.54 9.77
C GLU A 18 1.99 3.59 10.45
N ILE A 19 1.92 2.33 9.97
CA ILE A 19 1.07 1.31 10.60
C ILE A 19 1.77 0.81 11.87
N GLU A 20 1.09 0.90 13.00
CA GLU A 20 1.63 0.44 14.28
C GLU A 20 1.55 -1.10 14.39
N ALA A 21 2.70 -1.74 14.59
CA ALA A 21 2.81 -3.16 14.92
C ALA A 21 2.39 -3.43 16.38
N GLU A 22 2.12 -4.69 16.70
CA GLU A 22 1.80 -5.11 18.07
C GLU A 22 2.90 -4.77 19.11
N ASP A 23 4.14 -4.64 18.64
CA ASP A 23 5.31 -4.25 19.46
C ASP A 23 5.58 -2.73 19.48
N GLY A 24 4.69 -1.93 18.87
CA GLY A 24 4.84 -0.48 18.76
C GLY A 24 5.80 -0.02 17.66
N ALA A 25 6.35 -0.92 16.86
CA ALA A 25 7.16 -0.56 15.70
C ALA A 25 6.29 -0.01 14.56
N SER A 26 6.82 0.97 13.81
CA SER A 26 6.17 1.46 12.60
C SER A 26 6.50 0.57 11.41
N MET A 27 5.46 0.09 10.72
CA MET A 27 5.53 -0.79 9.54
C MET A 27 4.96 -0.12 8.30
N LEU A 28 5.37 -0.62 7.14
CA LEU A 28 4.74 -0.33 5.86
C LEU A 28 3.77 -1.45 5.47
N GLY A 29 2.57 -1.08 5.06
CA GLY A 29 1.54 -1.99 4.59
C GLY A 29 1.53 -2.08 3.07
N ILE A 30 1.49 -3.29 2.54
CA ILE A 30 1.31 -3.56 1.12
C ILE A 30 -0.10 -4.14 0.95
N PRO A 31 -1.07 -3.41 0.36
CA PRO A 31 -2.37 -3.99 0.03
C PRO A 31 -2.20 -5.28 -0.79
N VAL A 32 -2.91 -6.35 -0.44
CA VAL A 32 -2.79 -7.64 -1.14
C VAL A 32 -3.06 -7.50 -2.64
N SER A 33 -3.99 -6.62 -3.06
CA SER A 33 -4.24 -6.33 -4.47
C SER A 33 -3.03 -5.69 -5.18
N SER A 34 -2.33 -4.76 -4.52
CA SER A 34 -1.06 -4.18 -5.01
C SER A 34 0.03 -5.25 -5.11
N PHE A 35 0.17 -6.10 -4.08
CA PHE A 35 1.13 -7.21 -4.08
C PHE A 35 0.88 -8.18 -5.25
N LEU A 36 -0.37 -8.62 -5.43
CA LEU A 36 -0.74 -9.58 -6.48
C LEU A 36 -0.51 -9.01 -7.87
N ASP A 37 -0.85 -7.73 -8.08
CA ASP A 37 -0.64 -7.05 -9.35
C ASP A 37 0.84 -6.87 -9.69
N ALA A 38 1.65 -6.45 -8.70
CA ALA A 38 3.09 -6.37 -8.86
C ALA A 38 3.67 -7.76 -9.18
N TYR A 39 3.27 -8.80 -8.44
CA TYR A 39 3.78 -10.15 -8.63
C TYR A 39 3.58 -10.69 -10.05
N VAL A 40 2.42 -10.44 -10.67
CA VAL A 40 2.16 -10.92 -12.04
C VAL A 40 2.90 -10.13 -13.11
N LYS A 41 3.18 -8.84 -12.87
CA LYS A 41 3.86 -7.94 -13.82
C LYS A 41 5.38 -8.01 -13.76
N LEU A 42 5.94 -8.35 -12.59
CA LEU A 42 7.39 -8.39 -12.39
C LEU A 42 8.04 -9.61 -13.06
N PRO A 43 9.31 -9.47 -13.52
CA PRO A 43 10.12 -10.61 -13.95
C PRO A 43 10.42 -11.56 -12.79
N ALA A 44 10.80 -12.80 -13.10
CA ALA A 44 10.97 -13.85 -12.10
C ALA A 44 11.98 -13.50 -10.98
N GLU A 45 13.05 -12.78 -11.32
CA GLU A 45 14.06 -12.31 -10.36
C GLU A 45 13.47 -11.33 -9.33
N ASP A 46 12.62 -10.41 -9.78
CA ASP A 46 12.00 -9.40 -8.93
C ASP A 46 10.81 -9.95 -8.13
N ARG A 47 10.15 -11.01 -8.61
CA ARG A 47 9.12 -11.71 -7.83
C ARG A 47 9.66 -12.30 -6.54
N SER A 48 10.86 -12.88 -6.57
CA SER A 48 11.51 -13.42 -5.37
C SER A 48 11.78 -12.31 -4.36
N ARG A 49 12.23 -11.14 -4.83
CA ARG A 49 12.46 -9.96 -3.99
C ARG A 49 11.16 -9.40 -3.41
N LEU A 50 10.07 -9.39 -4.20
CA LEU A 50 8.74 -9.00 -3.72
C LEU A 50 8.24 -9.93 -2.61
N VAL A 51 8.42 -11.25 -2.78
CA VAL A 51 8.03 -12.25 -1.77
C VAL A 51 8.85 -12.07 -0.51
N GLU A 52 10.17 -11.91 -0.63
CA GLU A 52 11.05 -11.65 0.51
C GLU A 52 10.62 -10.40 1.28
N LEU A 53 10.30 -9.32 0.56
CA LEU A 53 9.77 -8.11 1.16
C LEU A 53 8.47 -8.35 1.93
N GLY A 54 7.51 -9.09 1.36
CA GLY A 54 6.22 -9.33 2.01
C GLY A 54 6.25 -10.38 3.12
N THR A 55 7.31 -11.18 3.23
CA THR A 55 7.37 -12.36 4.11
C THR A 55 8.57 -12.38 5.07
N SER A 56 9.47 -11.39 4.97
CA SER A 56 10.65 -11.32 5.82
C SER A 56 10.27 -11.18 7.29
N PRO A 57 10.87 -11.98 8.19
CA PRO A 57 10.57 -11.95 9.62
C PRO A 57 11.06 -10.66 10.32
N ASP A 58 11.89 -9.85 9.68
CA ASP A 58 12.45 -8.59 10.23
C ASP A 58 11.57 -7.34 9.98
N ARG A 59 10.25 -7.54 9.82
CA ARG A 59 9.10 -6.62 10.06
C ARG A 59 9.16 -5.15 9.59
N ALA A 60 9.86 -4.81 8.51
CA ALA A 60 9.69 -3.47 7.92
C ALA A 60 8.36 -3.33 7.14
N THR A 61 7.79 -4.46 6.70
CA THR A 61 6.69 -4.53 5.73
C THR A 61 5.71 -5.65 6.08
N VAL A 62 4.42 -5.43 5.82
CA VAL A 62 3.35 -6.43 6.02
C VAL A 62 2.40 -6.43 4.84
N ILE A 63 1.98 -7.61 4.37
CA ILE A 63 0.90 -7.71 3.38
C ILE A 63 -0.44 -7.53 4.09
N LEU A 64 -1.18 -6.50 3.69
CA LEU A 64 -2.50 -6.20 4.23
C LEU A 64 -3.56 -7.04 3.51
N PRO A 65 -4.27 -7.94 4.22
CA PRO A 65 -5.27 -8.79 3.60
C PRO A 65 -6.49 -7.98 3.14
N LEU A 66 -7.27 -8.57 2.24
CA LEU A 66 -8.62 -8.09 1.95
C LEU A 66 -9.54 -8.63 3.05
N ILE A 67 -10.06 -7.75 3.91
CA ILE A 67 -10.95 -8.14 5.01
C ILE A 67 -12.40 -8.11 4.49
N GLU A 68 -13.19 -9.15 4.79
CA GLU A 68 -14.58 -9.25 4.32
C GLU A 68 -15.43 -8.02 4.71
N ALA A 69 -15.22 -7.49 5.92
CA ALA A 69 -15.89 -6.29 6.42
C ALA A 69 -15.58 -5.02 5.61
N ASP A 70 -14.59 -5.05 4.72
CA ASP A 70 -14.17 -3.93 3.88
C ASP A 70 -14.83 -4.01 2.49
N ALA A 71 -15.44 -5.15 2.15
CA ALA A 71 -15.89 -5.43 0.79
C ALA A 71 -16.93 -4.42 0.28
N LEU A 72 -17.82 -3.93 1.15
CA LEU A 72 -18.84 -2.95 0.76
C LEU A 72 -18.21 -1.59 0.44
N GLU A 73 -17.33 -1.08 1.30
CA GLU A 73 -16.66 0.21 1.08
C GLU A 73 -15.77 0.15 -0.17
N ILE A 74 -15.06 -0.96 -0.36
CA ILE A 74 -14.27 -1.18 -1.58
C ILE A 74 -15.18 -1.19 -2.80
N ALA A 75 -16.33 -1.88 -2.76
CA ALA A 75 -17.27 -1.91 -3.89
C ALA A 75 -17.84 -0.53 -4.25
N GLU A 76 -18.09 0.34 -3.27
CA GLU A 76 -18.53 1.72 -3.50
C GLU A 76 -17.44 2.56 -4.19
N LEU A 77 -16.17 2.36 -3.83
CA LEU A 77 -15.03 3.05 -4.42
C LEU A 77 -14.71 2.59 -5.85
N LEU A 78 -15.01 1.33 -6.20
CA LEU A 78 -14.77 0.78 -7.55
C LEU A 78 -15.48 1.53 -8.69
N GLY A 79 -16.48 2.35 -8.38
CA GLY A 79 -17.12 3.21 -9.38
C GLY A 79 -16.19 4.31 -9.94
N ASN A 80 -15.17 4.69 -9.18
CA ASN A 80 -14.24 5.78 -9.54
C ASN A 80 -12.76 5.35 -9.52
N HIS A 81 -12.47 4.18 -8.96
CA HIS A 81 -11.11 3.70 -8.68
C HIS A 81 -10.93 2.26 -9.14
N ASP A 82 -9.69 1.88 -9.41
CA ASP A 82 -9.35 0.47 -9.57
C ASP A 82 -9.33 -0.25 -8.20
N GLN A 83 -9.26 -1.59 -8.23
CA GLN A 83 -9.30 -2.41 -7.02
C GLN A 83 -8.12 -2.13 -6.06
N GLN A 84 -6.95 -1.78 -6.59
CA GLN A 84 -5.76 -1.49 -5.79
C GLN A 84 -5.97 -0.19 -5.00
N THR A 85 -6.36 0.86 -5.72
CA THR A 85 -6.64 2.18 -5.18
C THR A 85 -7.79 2.10 -4.16
N ALA A 86 -8.87 1.39 -4.48
CA ALA A 86 -10.01 1.22 -3.58
C ALA A 86 -9.60 0.50 -2.27
N GLN A 87 -8.89 -0.62 -2.35
CA GLN A 87 -8.41 -1.31 -1.14
C GLN A 87 -7.44 -0.44 -0.34
N CYS A 88 -6.54 0.28 -1.02
CA CYS A 88 -5.57 1.17 -0.40
C CYS A 88 -6.26 2.27 0.41
N ILE A 89 -7.24 2.97 -0.19
CA ILE A 89 -8.05 4.01 0.48
C ILE A 89 -8.76 3.44 1.72
N THR A 90 -9.46 2.31 1.56
CA THR A 90 -10.18 1.67 2.68
C THR A 90 -9.23 1.27 3.81
N SER A 91 -8.09 0.69 3.46
CA SER A 91 -7.07 0.29 4.44
C SER A 91 -6.48 1.50 5.16
N ALA A 92 -6.20 2.59 4.44
CA ALA A 92 -5.61 3.80 4.98
C ALA A 92 -6.53 4.47 5.99
N ARG A 93 -7.83 4.57 5.66
CA ARG A 93 -8.84 5.10 6.58
C ARG A 93 -8.98 4.27 7.85
N LYS A 94 -9.01 2.94 7.73
CA LYS A 94 -9.18 2.05 8.89
C LYS A 94 -7.97 2.02 9.81
N LEU A 95 -6.78 2.10 9.23
CA LEU A 95 -5.52 2.06 9.95
C LEU A 95 -5.00 3.45 10.34
N LEU A 96 -5.72 4.52 9.97
CA LEU A 96 -5.28 5.91 10.12
C LEU A 96 -3.86 6.13 9.56
N ALA A 97 -3.58 5.49 8.42
CA ALA A 97 -2.27 5.43 7.79
C ALA A 97 -2.19 6.35 6.58
N GLN A 98 -1.00 6.84 6.28
CA GLN A 98 -0.75 7.60 5.05
C GLN A 98 -0.56 6.66 3.87
N VAL A 99 -1.03 7.09 2.69
CA VAL A 99 -0.81 6.40 1.42
C VAL A 99 0.42 6.99 0.75
N ALA A 100 1.45 6.18 0.58
CA ALA A 100 2.61 6.51 -0.23
C ALA A 100 2.41 6.01 -1.66
N THR A 101 2.40 6.95 -2.61
CA THR A 101 1.98 6.71 -4.00
C THR A 101 2.81 7.52 -4.98
N TYR A 102 3.00 7.02 -6.21
CA TYR A 102 3.50 7.82 -7.33
C TYR A 102 2.35 8.44 -8.15
N GLU A 103 1.10 8.20 -7.78
CA GLU A 103 -0.08 8.66 -8.50
C GLU A 103 -1.02 9.43 -7.56
N GLY A 104 -0.48 10.41 -6.80
CA GLY A 104 -1.20 11.15 -5.76
C GLY A 104 -2.56 11.69 -6.19
N ARG A 105 -2.64 12.23 -7.42
CA ARG A 105 -3.89 12.72 -8.04
C ARG A 105 -5.03 11.71 -8.12
N ARG A 106 -4.75 10.40 -8.10
CA ARG A 106 -5.81 9.37 -8.04
C ARG A 106 -6.53 9.37 -6.70
N PHE A 107 -5.83 9.71 -5.62
CA PHE A 107 -6.33 9.63 -4.25
C PHE A 107 -7.03 10.91 -3.79
N GLU A 108 -6.66 12.08 -4.33
CA GLU A 108 -7.21 13.40 -3.96
C GLU A 108 -8.75 13.49 -4.00
N ARG A 109 -9.42 12.69 -4.82
CA ARG A 109 -10.89 12.68 -4.92
C ARG A 109 -11.57 11.96 -3.76
N SER A 110 -10.82 11.21 -2.96
CA SER A 110 -11.38 10.29 -1.96
C SER A 110 -10.59 10.27 -0.66
N MET A 111 -9.52 11.03 -0.56
CA MET A 111 -8.70 11.18 0.65
C MET A 111 -8.29 12.64 0.81
N ASP A 112 -8.11 13.05 2.05
CA ASP A 112 -7.54 14.35 2.36
C ASP A 112 -6.06 14.38 1.95
N GLU A 113 -5.58 15.54 1.46
CA GLU A 113 -4.24 15.70 0.89
C GLU A 113 -3.12 15.36 1.88
N ASP A 114 -3.34 15.58 3.17
CA ASP A 114 -2.38 15.28 4.26
C ASP A 114 -2.21 13.78 4.54
N LEU A 115 -3.13 12.96 4.04
CA LEU A 115 -3.04 11.49 4.08
C LEU A 115 -2.37 10.90 2.84
N ILE A 116 -2.02 11.74 1.86
CA ILE A 116 -1.36 11.34 0.62
C ILE A 116 0.09 11.80 0.65
N LEU A 117 1.01 10.85 0.65
CA LEU A 117 2.43 11.08 0.45
C LEU A 117 2.76 10.83 -1.02
N ASP A 118 2.70 11.87 -1.85
CA ASP A 118 3.10 11.79 -3.26
C ASP A 118 4.64 11.68 -3.36
N LEU A 119 5.11 10.61 -3.97
CA LEU A 119 6.53 10.27 -4.11
C LEU A 119 7.18 10.90 -5.36
N ILE A 120 6.41 11.62 -6.19
CA ILE A 120 6.92 12.39 -7.34
C ILE A 120 7.34 13.80 -6.92
N GLU A 121 6.70 14.39 -5.91
CA GLU A 121 7.00 15.74 -5.45
C GLU A 121 8.01 15.73 -4.29
N PRO A 122 9.15 16.44 -4.40
CA PRO A 122 10.21 16.48 -3.39
C PRO A 122 9.92 17.38 -2.18
#